data_AF-A0AAD7N7Y8-F1
#
_entry.id   AF-A0AAD7N7Y8-F1
#
_cell.length_a   1.000
_cell.length_b   1.000
_cell.length_c   1.000
_cell.angle_alpha   90.00
_cell.angle_beta   90.00
_cell.angle_gamma   90.00
#
_symmetry.space_group_name_H-M   'P 1'
#
loop_
_entity.id
_entity.type
_entity.pdbx_description
1 polymer ?
#
loop_
_entity_poly.entity_id
_entity_poly.type
_entity_poly.pdbx_seq_one_letter_code
_entity_poly.pdbx_strand_id
1 'polypeptide(L)'
;MVIQPIPSLLKPTVSAKKTLHTPVTARPTETLPARDVFHEIQTAIRPLMAHVETREQVDDLLRNLDGIRQQNDEQRHRETIHDPPVVRHTGRPRTQRLTGANERRAMGGGGSGAKKRRVEDDHENVEPERITKKPCRRCGLCRKEGHNRATCPLLSL
;
A
#
# COMPACT_ATOMS: atom_id res chain seq x y z
N MET A 1 38.38 30.81 -72.80
CA MET A 1 37.82 29.43 -72.75
C MET A 1 37.81 28.97 -71.31
N VAL A 2 36.81 28.39 -70.67
CA VAL A 2 35.35 28.21 -70.84
C VAL A 2 34.84 27.91 -69.41
N ILE A 3 33.59 28.29 -69.13
CA ILE A 3 32.83 28.10 -67.89
C ILE A 3 32.42 26.62 -67.68
N GLN A 4 32.64 26.07 -66.45
CA GLN A 4 31.92 25.03 -65.63
C GLN A 4 31.26 23.77 -66.31
N PRO A 5 30.76 22.69 -65.60
CA PRO A 5 30.49 22.48 -64.17
C PRO A 5 30.83 21.10 -63.55
N ILE A 6 30.47 20.94 -62.27
CA ILE A 6 30.48 19.79 -61.35
C ILE A 6 29.65 18.58 -61.86
N PRO A 7 29.97 17.33 -61.44
CA PRO A 7 28.93 16.43 -60.89
C PRO A 7 29.36 15.87 -59.51
N SER A 8 28.61 16.11 -58.43
CA SER A 8 27.46 15.31 -57.97
C SER A 8 27.87 13.95 -57.39
N LEU A 9 27.20 13.55 -56.30
CA LEU A 9 27.25 12.27 -55.57
C LEU A 9 28.27 12.21 -54.41
N LEU A 10 27.91 12.02 -53.14
CA LEU A 10 26.67 11.57 -52.50
C LEU A 10 26.56 12.24 -51.13
N LYS A 11 25.36 12.73 -50.82
CA LYS A 11 24.95 13.05 -49.45
C LYS A 11 24.70 11.71 -48.75
N PRO A 12 25.33 11.38 -47.61
CA PRO A 12 24.70 10.46 -46.68
C PRO A 12 23.52 11.21 -46.08
N THR A 13 22.32 10.94 -46.59
CA THR A 13 21.10 11.13 -45.82
C THR A 13 21.13 10.12 -44.68
N VAL A 14 21.89 10.42 -43.63
CA VAL A 14 21.63 9.79 -42.34
C VAL A 14 20.31 10.40 -41.92
N SER A 15 19.23 9.66 -42.17
CA SER A 15 17.90 9.93 -41.66
C SER A 15 18.04 9.98 -40.14
N ALA A 16 18.32 11.17 -39.62
CA ALA A 16 18.20 11.48 -38.22
C ALA A 16 16.70 11.40 -37.94
N LYS A 17 16.23 10.18 -37.67
CA LYS A 17 15.10 9.97 -36.77
C LYS A 17 15.58 10.51 -35.43
N LYS A 18 15.50 11.83 -35.30
CA LYS A 18 15.51 12.55 -34.04
C LYS A 18 14.22 12.09 -33.37
N THR A 19 14.28 10.90 -32.77
CA THR A 19 13.34 10.51 -31.74
C THR A 19 13.55 11.59 -30.69
N LEU A 20 12.68 12.59 -30.69
CA LEU A 20 12.52 13.44 -29.53
C LEU A 20 12.31 12.46 -28.38
N HIS A 21 13.33 12.33 -27.54
CA HIS A 21 13.11 11.88 -26.18
C HIS A 21 12.31 13.00 -25.52
N THR A 22 11.01 13.04 -25.82
CA THR A 22 10.04 13.54 -24.86
C THR A 22 10.37 12.78 -23.58
N PRO A 23 10.68 13.46 -22.45
CA PRO A 23 10.67 12.76 -21.19
C PRO A 23 9.27 12.21 -21.05
N VAL A 24 9.13 10.92 -21.31
CA VAL A 24 7.90 10.19 -21.04
C VAL A 24 7.77 10.31 -19.54
N THR A 25 6.87 11.18 -19.11
CA THR A 25 6.44 11.26 -17.72
C THR A 25 5.65 9.98 -17.46
N ALA A 26 6.40 8.89 -17.30
CA ALA A 26 5.86 7.62 -16.88
C ALA A 26 5.07 7.87 -15.61
N ARG A 27 3.86 7.33 -15.55
CA ARG A 27 3.03 7.50 -14.35
C ARG A 27 3.81 6.90 -13.17
N PRO A 28 3.63 7.39 -11.93
CA PRO A 28 4.43 6.97 -10.78
C PRO A 28 4.48 5.46 -10.50
N THR A 29 3.56 4.68 -11.08
CA THR A 29 3.46 3.22 -10.94
C THR A 29 3.76 2.44 -12.21
N GLU A 30 4.14 3.10 -13.31
CA GLU A 30 4.45 2.44 -14.56
C GLU A 30 5.88 1.92 -14.53
N THR A 31 6.04 0.59 -14.64
CA THR A 31 7.35 -0.04 -14.68
C THR A 31 7.95 0.14 -16.07
N LEU A 32 9.09 0.82 -16.15
CA LEU A 32 9.86 0.91 -17.39
C LEU A 32 10.44 -0.46 -17.77
N PRO A 33 10.55 -0.78 -19.07
CA PRO A 33 11.17 -2.02 -19.51
C PRO A 33 12.66 -2.02 -19.15
N ALA A 34 13.17 -3.18 -18.69
CA ALA A 34 14.52 -3.30 -18.14
C ALA A 34 15.63 -2.83 -19.10
N ARG A 35 15.43 -3.01 -20.40
CA ARG A 35 16.38 -2.58 -21.44
C ARG A 35 16.52 -1.06 -21.51
N ASP A 36 15.41 -0.35 -21.36
CA ASP A 36 15.41 1.11 -21.44
C ASP A 36 16.04 1.69 -20.18
N VAL A 37 15.71 1.13 -19.01
CA VAL A 37 16.36 1.47 -17.73
C VAL A 37 17.87 1.27 -17.81
N PHE A 38 18.32 0.13 -18.32
CA PHE A 38 19.74 -0.14 -18.46
C PHE A 38 20.44 0.83 -19.41
N HIS A 39 19.85 1.09 -20.59
CA HIS A 39 20.43 2.04 -21.54
C HIS A 39 20.46 3.45 -20.99
N GLU A 40 19.40 3.90 -20.33
CA GLU A 40 19.31 5.20 -19.71
C GLU A 40 20.38 5.36 -18.63
N ILE A 41 20.46 4.42 -17.68
CA ILE A 41 21.51 4.40 -16.64
C ILE A 41 22.90 4.43 -17.28
N GLN A 42 23.16 3.58 -18.28
CA GLN A 42 24.48 3.52 -18.92
C GLN A 42 24.82 4.83 -19.65
N THR A 43 23.86 5.49 -20.29
CA THR A 43 24.08 6.81 -20.91
C THR A 43 24.30 7.90 -19.88
N ALA A 44 23.59 7.87 -18.75
CA ALA A 44 23.73 8.84 -17.67
C ALA A 44 25.06 8.73 -16.93
N ILE A 45 25.59 7.51 -16.74
CA ILE A 45 26.82 7.27 -15.99
C ILE A 45 28.08 7.53 -16.85
N ARG A 46 28.01 7.36 -18.18
CA ARG A 46 29.16 7.53 -19.10
C ARG A 46 29.96 8.83 -18.92
N PRO A 47 29.34 10.03 -18.84
CA PRO A 47 30.07 11.29 -18.65
C PRO A 47 30.79 11.36 -17.29
N LEU A 48 30.22 10.73 -16.26
CA LEU A 48 30.82 10.69 -14.93
C LEU A 48 32.05 9.77 -14.92
N MET A 49 32.02 8.66 -15.65
CA MET A 49 33.15 7.75 -15.77
C MET A 49 34.32 8.31 -16.57
N ALA A 50 34.10 9.29 -17.45
CA ALA A 50 35.15 9.84 -18.31
C ALA A 50 36.30 10.51 -17.53
N HIS A 51 36.07 10.85 -16.26
CA HIS A 51 37.02 11.58 -15.41
C HIS A 51 37.54 10.74 -14.23
N VAL A 52 37.17 9.45 -14.16
CA VAL A 52 37.50 8.56 -13.05
C VAL A 52 38.59 7.59 -13.49
N GLU A 53 39.81 7.90 -13.08
CA GLU A 53 41.03 7.17 -13.44
C GLU A 53 41.59 6.36 -12.26
N THR A 54 41.33 6.81 -11.02
CA THR A 54 41.88 6.18 -9.82
C THR A 54 40.78 5.59 -8.92
N ARG A 55 41.19 4.65 -8.07
CA ARG A 55 40.29 4.06 -7.06
C ARG A 55 39.78 5.10 -6.07
N GLU A 56 40.64 6.03 -5.65
CA GLU A 56 40.27 7.10 -4.72
C GLU A 56 39.17 7.99 -5.31
N GLN A 57 39.25 8.30 -6.61
CA GLN A 57 38.22 9.07 -7.31
C GLN A 57 36.89 8.33 -7.39
N VAL A 58 36.89 7.00 -7.55
CA VAL A 58 35.67 6.18 -7.45
C VAL A 58 35.07 6.30 -6.04
N ASP A 59 35.90 6.12 -5.01
CA ASP A 59 35.46 6.15 -3.61
C ASP A 59 34.95 7.53 -3.18
N ASP A 60 35.55 8.62 -3.70
CA ASP A 60 35.06 9.99 -3.51
C ASP A 60 33.73 10.20 -4.23
N LEU A 61 33.59 9.72 -5.47
CA LEU A 61 32.35 9.85 -6.24
C LEU A 61 31.19 9.11 -5.58
N LEU A 62 31.42 7.90 -5.06
CA LEU A 62 30.42 7.14 -4.31
C LEU A 62 30.00 7.87 -3.03
N ARG A 63 30.97 8.39 -2.26
CA ARG A 63 30.67 9.20 -1.06
C ARG A 63 29.84 10.44 -1.38
N ASN A 64 30.13 11.12 -2.49
CA ASN A 64 29.36 12.28 -2.94
C ASN A 64 27.92 11.91 -3.32
N LEU A 65 27.72 10.79 -4.04
CA LEU A 65 26.39 10.32 -4.42
C LEU A 65 25.55 9.92 -3.19
N ASP A 66 26.15 9.25 -2.21
CA ASP A 66 25.48 8.89 -0.96
C ASP A 66 25.11 10.13 -0.15
N GLY A 67 25.99 11.14 -0.11
CA GLY A 67 25.70 12.44 0.51
C GLY A 67 24.51 13.15 -0.14
N ILE A 68 24.44 13.18 -1.48
CA ILE A 68 23.32 13.78 -2.22
C ILE A 68 22.01 13.03 -1.93
N ARG A 69 22.04 11.70 -1.87
CA ARG A 69 20.86 10.88 -1.53
C ARG A 69 20.34 11.21 -0.13
N GLN A 70 21.24 11.25 0.86
CA GLN A 70 20.87 11.59 2.23
C GLN A 70 20.26 12.99 2.32
N GLN A 71 20.86 13.99 1.66
CA GLN A 71 20.32 15.35 1.64
C GLN A 71 18.91 15.41 1.02
N ASN A 72 18.69 14.69 -0.09
CA ASN A 72 17.38 14.62 -0.72
C ASN A 72 16.35 13.94 0.21
N ASP A 73 16.73 12.86 0.89
CA ASP A 73 15.82 12.17 1.82
C ASP A 73 15.46 13.05 3.03
N GLU A 74 16.44 13.77 3.59
CA GLU A 74 16.22 14.76 4.64
C GLU A 74 15.32 15.89 4.16
N GLN A 75 15.52 16.38 2.93
CA GLN A 75 14.67 17.40 2.34
C GLN A 75 13.23 16.90 2.14
N ARG A 76 13.05 15.68 1.61
CA ARG A 76 11.72 15.06 1.48
C ARG A 76 11.07 14.87 2.83
N HIS A 77 11.80 14.47 3.85
CA HIS A 77 11.26 14.34 5.20
C HIS A 77 10.84 15.69 5.78
N ARG A 78 11.58 16.77 5.51
CA ARG A 78 11.20 18.13 5.92
C ARG A 78 9.94 18.62 5.19
N GLU A 79 9.81 18.30 3.92
CA GLU A 79 8.67 18.70 3.08
C GLU A 79 7.44 17.79 3.26
N THR A 80 7.60 16.61 3.86
CA THR A 80 6.50 15.69 4.17
C THR A 80 5.75 16.21 5.39
N ILE A 81 4.76 17.06 5.15
CA ILE A 81 3.75 17.42 6.17
C ILE A 81 2.93 16.16 6.46
N HIS A 82 3.17 15.55 7.62
CA HIS A 82 2.30 14.49 8.11
C HIS A 82 0.98 15.08 8.61
N ASP A 83 -0.14 14.52 8.15
CA ASP A 83 -1.41 14.80 8.77
C ASP A 83 -1.36 14.39 10.25
N PRO A 84 -1.71 15.28 11.19
CA PRO A 84 -1.74 14.91 12.59
C PRO A 84 -2.68 13.72 12.78
N PRO A 85 -2.35 12.78 13.69
CA PRO A 85 -3.19 11.62 13.91
C PRO A 85 -4.61 12.08 14.24
N VAL A 86 -5.58 11.65 13.44
CA VAL A 86 -6.99 11.93 13.69
C VAL A 86 -7.38 11.28 15.02
N VAL A 87 -7.51 12.09 16.07
CA VAL A 87 -7.96 11.64 17.40
C VAL A 87 -9.42 11.22 17.29
N ARG A 88 -9.65 9.95 16.95
CA ARG A 88 -10.97 9.34 16.99
C ARG A 88 -11.32 9.14 18.46
N HIS A 89 -12.17 10.03 18.98
CA HIS A 89 -12.85 9.80 20.24
C HIS A 89 -13.83 8.65 20.02
N THR A 90 -13.42 7.46 20.39
CA THR A 90 -14.27 6.28 20.38
C THR A 90 -15.39 6.47 21.41
N GLY A 91 -16.64 6.50 20.92
CA GLY A 91 -17.83 6.68 21.75
C GLY A 91 -18.80 7.69 21.15
N ARG A 92 -20.06 7.65 21.62
CA ARG A 92 -21.06 8.66 21.26
C ARG A 92 -20.53 10.02 21.71
N PRO A 93 -20.55 11.07 20.87
CA PRO A 93 -20.14 12.40 21.27
C PRO A 93 -20.87 12.79 22.56
N ARG A 94 -20.11 13.26 23.56
CA ARG A 94 -20.62 13.65 24.88
C ARG A 94 -21.50 14.91 24.85
N THR A 95 -21.91 15.34 23.66
CA THR A 95 -22.82 16.46 23.41
C THR A 95 -24.28 16.13 23.70
N GLN A 96 -24.59 14.87 24.06
CA GLN A 96 -25.95 14.49 24.48
C GLN A 96 -26.01 14.02 25.93
N ARG A 97 -25.72 14.94 26.83
CA ARG A 97 -26.47 15.11 28.07
C ARG A 97 -26.73 16.61 28.27
N LEU A 98 -27.63 17.14 27.44
CA LEU A 98 -28.32 18.40 27.71
C LEU A 98 -29.33 18.27 28.87
N THR A 99 -29.41 17.09 29.50
CA THR A 99 -30.26 16.85 30.66
C THR A 99 -29.48 17.14 31.93
N GLY A 100 -29.68 18.33 32.51
CA GLY A 100 -29.06 18.75 33.76
C GLY A 100 -29.42 17.85 34.94
N ALA A 101 -28.77 18.02 36.10
CA ALA A 101 -28.95 17.19 37.28
C ALA A 101 -30.40 17.07 37.81
N ASN A 102 -31.30 17.96 37.37
CA ASN A 102 -32.72 17.98 37.75
C ASN A 102 -33.65 17.30 36.73
N GLU A 103 -33.13 16.78 35.61
CA GLU A 103 -33.96 16.04 34.67
C GLU A 103 -34.17 14.60 35.18
N ARG A 104 -35.45 14.26 35.29
CA ARG A 104 -36.01 13.13 36.04
C ARG A 104 -35.30 11.81 35.75
N ARG A 105 -35.35 10.88 36.72
CA ARG A 105 -34.93 9.47 36.53
C ARG A 105 -35.46 8.97 35.19
N ALA A 106 -34.60 8.34 34.40
CA ALA A 106 -35.01 7.66 33.17
C ALA A 106 -36.14 6.67 33.50
N MET A 107 -37.38 7.05 33.17
CA MET A 107 -38.53 6.17 33.20
C MET A 107 -38.56 5.42 31.88
N GLY A 108 -38.04 4.19 31.90
CA GLY A 108 -38.18 3.21 30.82
C GLY A 108 -37.04 3.22 29.79
N GLY A 109 -36.60 2.09 29.24
CA GLY A 109 -37.06 0.71 29.38
C GLY A 109 -35.86 -0.23 29.46
N GLY A 110 -35.84 -1.05 30.52
CA GLY A 110 -34.96 -2.20 30.61
C GLY A 110 -35.22 -3.12 29.41
N GLY A 111 -34.14 -3.67 28.85
CA GLY A 111 -34.24 -4.69 27.81
C GLY A 111 -35.15 -5.81 28.29
N SER A 112 -36.21 -6.07 27.52
CA SER A 112 -37.02 -7.26 27.67
C SER A 112 -36.18 -8.48 27.30
N GLY A 113 -35.41 -8.95 28.28
CA GLY A 113 -35.01 -10.35 28.36
C GLY A 113 -36.25 -11.20 28.62
N ALA A 114 -37.14 -11.33 27.64
CA ALA A 114 -38.26 -12.25 27.70
C ALA A 114 -37.85 -13.58 27.06
N LYS A 115 -37.39 -14.48 27.94
CA LYS A 115 -37.37 -15.92 27.68
C LYS A 115 -38.74 -16.34 27.15
N LYS A 116 -38.79 -16.86 25.91
CA LYS A 116 -39.82 -17.81 25.49
C LYS A 116 -39.93 -18.91 26.54
N ARG A 117 -41.13 -19.10 27.11
CA ARG A 117 -41.70 -20.37 27.62
C ARG A 117 -43.07 -20.06 28.27
N ARG A 118 -44.11 -19.98 27.44
CA ARG A 118 -45.40 -20.59 27.80
C ARG A 118 -45.46 -21.89 26.99
N VAL A 119 -45.55 -22.98 27.72
CA VAL A 119 -45.95 -24.28 27.19
C VAL A 119 -47.46 -24.15 27.01
N GLU A 120 -47.92 -24.26 25.77
CA GLU A 120 -49.31 -24.59 25.46
C GLU A 120 -49.26 -26.04 25.03
N ASP A 121 -49.78 -26.90 25.91
CA ASP A 121 -50.12 -28.28 25.61
C ASP A 121 -51.31 -28.26 24.64
N ASP A 122 -51.11 -28.73 23.42
CA ASP A 122 -52.12 -29.46 22.63
C ASP A 122 -51.43 -30.18 21.47
N HIS A 123 -51.72 -31.48 21.38
CA HIS A 123 -51.10 -32.45 20.49
C HIS A 123 -51.56 -32.31 19.04
N GLU A 124 -50.63 -32.16 18.07
CA GLU A 124 -50.71 -32.84 16.76
C GLU A 124 -49.33 -32.89 16.04
N ASN A 125 -48.65 -34.02 16.23
CA ASN A 125 -47.86 -34.80 15.25
C ASN A 125 -47.11 -34.08 14.09
N VAL A 126 -45.85 -33.65 14.31
CA VAL A 126 -44.77 -33.65 13.29
C VAL A 126 -43.41 -33.88 13.98
N GLU A 127 -42.60 -34.78 13.42
CA GLU A 127 -41.27 -35.27 13.86
C GLU A 127 -40.28 -34.25 14.48
N PRO A 128 -39.45 -34.66 15.49
CA PRO A 128 -38.51 -33.76 16.14
C PRO A 128 -37.05 -34.09 15.84
N GLU A 129 -36.50 -33.74 14.67
CA GLU A 129 -35.04 -33.73 14.51
C GLU A 129 -34.52 -32.52 13.74
N ARG A 130 -34.22 -31.45 14.50
CA ARG A 130 -33.15 -30.50 14.15
C ARG A 130 -32.76 -29.73 15.41
N ILE A 131 -31.94 -30.38 16.25
CA ILE A 131 -31.06 -29.66 17.18
C ILE A 131 -30.23 -28.73 16.32
N THR A 132 -30.54 -27.43 16.31
CA THR A 132 -29.73 -26.40 15.67
C THR A 132 -28.44 -26.24 16.48
N LYS A 133 -27.51 -27.18 16.29
CA LYS A 133 -26.18 -27.14 16.87
C LYS A 133 -25.55 -25.83 16.43
N LYS A 134 -25.34 -24.91 17.37
CA LYS A 134 -24.54 -23.69 17.14
C LYS A 134 -23.21 -24.14 16.52
N PRO A 135 -22.71 -23.48 15.45
CA PRO A 135 -21.45 -23.91 14.85
C PRO A 135 -20.34 -23.77 15.89
N CYS A 136 -19.80 -24.91 16.33
CA CYS A 136 -18.62 -24.94 17.17
C CYS A 136 -17.46 -24.31 16.39
N ARG A 137 -16.78 -23.33 16.98
CA ARG A 137 -15.62 -22.70 16.34
C ARG A 137 -14.51 -23.74 16.19
N ARG A 138 -13.94 -23.84 14.99
CA ARG A 138 -12.81 -24.71 14.66
C ARG A 138 -11.48 -24.00 14.90
N CYS A 139 -10.46 -24.76 15.27
CA CYS A 139 -9.11 -24.23 15.46
C CYS A 139 -8.54 -23.66 14.15
N GLY A 140 -7.93 -22.47 14.20
CA GLY A 140 -7.34 -21.83 13.01
C GLY A 140 -6.08 -22.52 12.45
N LEU A 141 -5.46 -23.43 13.23
CA LEU A 141 -4.27 -24.18 12.81
C LEU A 141 -4.64 -25.57 12.28
N CYS A 142 -5.32 -26.38 13.09
CA CYS A 142 -5.63 -27.78 12.73
C CYS A 142 -7.08 -28.02 12.29
N ARG A 143 -7.94 -27.00 12.32
CA ARG A 143 -9.37 -27.04 11.93
C ARG A 143 -10.25 -28.03 12.70
N LYS A 144 -9.76 -28.62 13.79
CA LYS A 144 -10.56 -29.48 14.70
C LYS A 144 -11.36 -28.63 15.69
N GLU A 145 -12.50 -29.15 16.14
CA GLU A 145 -13.36 -28.53 17.14
C GLU A 145 -12.84 -28.83 18.56
N GLY A 146 -13.33 -28.10 19.56
CA GLY A 146 -12.98 -28.30 20.97
C GLY A 146 -11.76 -27.52 21.47
N HIS A 147 -11.02 -26.82 20.61
CA HIS A 147 -9.91 -25.95 21.02
C HIS A 147 -9.73 -24.77 20.05
N ASN A 148 -9.00 -23.74 20.47
CA ASN A 148 -8.70 -22.56 19.65
C ASN A 148 -7.24 -22.60 19.15
N ARG A 149 -6.84 -21.62 18.33
CA ARG A 149 -5.46 -21.52 17.80
C ARG A 149 -4.42 -21.51 18.92
N ALA A 150 -4.69 -20.88 20.06
CA ALA A 150 -3.73 -20.74 21.16
C ALA A 150 -3.54 -22.04 21.97
N THR A 151 -4.57 -22.88 22.07
CA THR A 151 -4.52 -24.17 22.78
C THR A 151 -4.41 -25.34 21.81
N CYS A 152 -3.82 -25.13 20.64
CA CYS A 152 -3.69 -26.17 19.63
C CYS A 152 -2.61 -27.18 20.04
N PRO A 153 -2.88 -28.50 20.06
CA PRO A 153 -1.88 -29.51 20.38
C PRO A 153 -0.74 -29.58 19.35
N LEU A 154 -0.91 -28.95 18.17
CA LEU A 154 0.16 -28.80 17.18
C LEU A 154 1.09 -27.61 17.46
N LEU A 155 0.82 -26.78 18.47
CA LEU A 155 1.76 -25.72 18.89
C LEU A 155 2.79 -26.22 19.91
N SER A 156 2.56 -27.39 20.50
CA SER A 156 3.42 -28.00 21.52
C SER A 156 4.33 -29.11 20.96
N LEU A 157 4.50 -29.15 19.63
CA LEU A 157 5.42 -30.02 18.89
C LEU A 157 6.32 -29.14 18.04
#